data_AF-A0A9J5ZKY3-F1
#
_entry.id   AF-A0A9J5ZKY3-F1
#
_cell.length_a   1.000
_cell.length_b   1.000
_cell.length_c   1.000
_cell.angle_alpha   90.00
_cell.angle_beta   90.00
_cell.angle_gamma   90.00
#
_symmetry.space_group_name_H-M   'P 1'
#
loop_
_entity.id
_entity.type
_entity.pdbx_description
1 polymer ?
#
loop_
_entity_poly.entity_id
_entity_poly.type
_entity_poly.pdbx_seq_one_letter_code
_entity_poly.pdbx_strand_id
1 'polypeptide(L)'
;MAGVLCPMLQLLWTCWILMCLNFMDCNGKLVEEEKRALLELRDSLNYPNGSTLINEWVEENYCAWAGIFCIRDLNNDAHVLDIILTSKRELGLGIWYPDANLLTRFTHLQSLYISGNSIGNWIMPKALCKLLNLKELDLSFNPLNGDALPHFQVCSLASLEQLHLSGIYPSFPLPLLRALCGLKDMRKLDLSNNNLTDDSMPHCLFDDLSYLESLDLSGNNLENSHHILSGKVG
;
A
#
# COMPACT_ATOMS: atom_id res chain seq x y z
N MET A 1 26.16 8.39 58.29
CA MET A 1 26.57 9.16 57.11
C MET A 1 26.58 8.23 55.92
N ALA A 2 25.44 8.09 55.24
CA ALA A 2 25.33 7.36 53.98
C ALA A 2 25.43 8.42 52.86
N GLY A 3 26.58 8.46 52.21
CA GLY A 3 26.85 9.36 51.09
C GLY A 3 26.15 8.84 49.84
N VAL A 4 25.30 9.68 49.27
CA VAL A 4 24.59 9.50 48.01
C VAL A 4 25.60 9.24 46.89
N LEU A 5 25.53 8.08 46.25
CA LEU A 5 26.29 7.75 45.06
C LEU A 5 25.77 8.55 43.85
N CYS A 6 26.73 9.06 43.09
CA CYS A 6 26.63 9.97 41.95
C CYS A 6 25.74 9.46 40.80
N PRO A 7 24.88 10.30 40.18
CA PRO A 7 23.96 9.90 39.11
C PRO A 7 24.60 9.72 37.72
N MET A 8 25.93 9.72 37.58
CA MET A 8 26.61 9.63 36.28
C MET A 8 26.44 8.28 35.55
N LEU A 9 25.97 7.22 36.23
CA LEU A 9 25.77 5.90 35.60
C LEU A 9 24.41 5.74 34.88
N GLN A 10 23.47 6.66 35.05
CA GLN A 10 22.20 6.65 34.29
C GLN A 10 22.27 7.42 32.96
N LEU A 11 23.31 8.21 32.74
CA LEU A 11 23.52 8.95 31.49
C LEU A 11 24.18 8.11 30.38
N LEU A 12 24.89 7.04 30.72
CA LEU A 12 25.49 6.15 29.72
C LEU A 12 24.48 5.18 29.08
N TRP A 13 23.39 4.86 29.79
CA TRP A 13 22.32 3.99 29.27
C TRP A 13 21.32 4.76 28.40
N THR A 14 21.09 6.04 28.70
CA THR A 14 20.22 6.92 27.88
C THR A 14 20.93 7.40 26.62
N CYS A 15 22.26 7.50 26.63
CA CYS A 15 23.04 7.82 25.43
C CYS A 15 23.07 6.68 24.39
N TRP A 16 22.95 5.41 24.81
CA TRP A 16 22.84 4.28 23.89
C TRP A 16 21.50 4.24 23.15
N ILE A 17 20.40 4.66 23.79
CA ILE A 17 19.08 4.72 23.15
C ILE A 17 18.94 5.95 22.24
N LEU A 18 19.60 7.07 22.59
CA LEU A 18 19.60 8.29 21.76
C LEU A 18 20.61 8.26 20.60
N MET A 19 21.69 7.46 20.67
CA MET A 19 22.58 7.21 19.52
C MET A 19 22.01 6.21 18.50
N CYS A 20 20.89 5.55 18.79
CA CYS A 20 20.23 4.62 17.87
C CYS A 20 19.07 5.26 17.07
N LEU A 21 18.77 6.55 17.26
CA LEU A 21 17.73 7.24 16.49
C LEU A 21 18.18 7.71 15.10
N ASN A 22 19.42 7.43 14.72
CA ASN A 22 19.90 7.43 13.33
C ASN A 22 20.96 6.34 13.20
N PHE A 23 20.55 5.10 12.95
CA PHE A 23 21.49 4.03 12.59
C PHE A 23 22.19 4.38 11.28
N MET A 24 23.37 5.00 11.41
CA MET A 24 24.40 5.06 10.38
C MET A 24 24.89 3.63 10.13
N ASP A 25 25.09 3.28 8.87
CA ASP A 25 25.96 2.15 8.51
C ASP A 25 27.35 2.37 9.13
N CYS A 26 28.11 1.31 9.37
CA CYS A 26 29.50 1.35 9.85
C CYS A 26 30.42 2.22 8.97
N ASN A 27 29.95 2.66 7.80
CA ASN A 27 30.61 3.56 6.85
C ASN A 27 30.15 5.04 6.90
N GLY A 28 29.27 5.43 7.84
CA GLY A 28 28.93 6.83 8.08
C GLY A 28 28.03 7.51 7.04
N LYS A 29 27.39 6.76 6.13
CA LYS A 29 26.30 7.29 5.29
C LYS A 29 24.95 7.18 6.04
N LEU A 30 24.12 8.20 5.92
CA LEU A 30 22.68 8.08 6.19
C LEU A 30 22.16 7.01 5.23
N VAL A 31 21.62 5.90 5.74
CA VAL A 31 20.84 5.01 4.87
C VAL A 31 19.61 5.82 4.46
N GLU A 32 19.49 6.13 3.17
CA GLU A 32 18.33 6.79 2.58
C GLU A 32 17.05 6.12 3.10
N GLU A 33 16.12 6.91 3.68
CA GLU A 33 14.95 6.38 4.38
C GLU A 33 14.11 5.45 3.50
N GLU A 34 14.03 5.74 2.20
CA GLU A 34 13.34 4.91 1.20
C GLU A 34 14.03 3.55 1.02
N LYS A 35 15.36 3.50 0.95
CA LYS A 35 16.10 2.23 0.85
C LYS A 35 15.82 1.35 2.06
N ARG A 36 15.81 1.95 3.26
CA ARG A 36 15.49 1.22 4.50
C ARG A 36 14.05 0.69 4.45
N ALA A 37 13.09 1.52 4.08
CA ALA A 37 11.69 1.13 3.97
C ALA A 37 11.47 0.01 2.94
N LEU A 38 12.19 0.02 1.82
CA LEU A 38 12.16 -1.07 0.85
C LEU A 38 12.70 -2.37 1.47
N LEU A 39 13.87 -2.33 2.13
CA LEU A 39 14.41 -3.53 2.78
C LEU A 39 13.45 -4.09 3.85
N GLU A 40 12.82 -3.24 4.66
CA GLU A 40 11.81 -3.65 5.63
C GLU A 40 10.55 -4.24 4.96
N LEU A 41 10.12 -3.66 3.82
CA LEU A 41 9.01 -4.19 3.02
C LEU A 41 9.34 -5.58 2.45
N ARG A 42 10.56 -5.77 1.94
CA ARG A 42 11.05 -7.07 1.47
C ARG A 42 11.09 -8.10 2.60
N ASP A 43 11.59 -7.71 3.77
CA ASP A 43 11.68 -8.62 4.91
C ASP A 43 10.27 -9.00 5.42
N SER A 44 9.32 -8.05 5.39
CA SER A 44 7.90 -8.31 5.67
C SER A 44 7.26 -9.26 4.66
N LEU A 45 7.55 -9.08 3.36
CA LEU A 45 7.08 -9.96 2.29
C LEU A 45 7.50 -11.42 2.53
N ASN A 46 8.74 -11.59 3.01
CA ASN A 46 9.35 -12.88 3.32
C ASN A 46 8.98 -13.44 4.70
N TYR A 47 8.22 -12.73 5.53
CA TYR A 47 7.83 -13.30 6.82
C TYR A 47 6.84 -14.48 6.63
N PRO A 48 7.02 -15.62 7.35
CA PRO A 48 8.05 -15.88 8.36
C PRO A 48 9.40 -16.42 7.84
N ASN A 49 9.44 -17.12 6.70
CA ASN A 49 10.66 -17.81 6.21
C ASN A 49 10.73 -17.90 4.66
N GLY A 50 10.34 -16.84 3.97
CA GLY A 50 10.45 -16.69 2.51
C GLY A 50 11.84 -16.24 2.06
N SER A 51 12.07 -16.28 0.75
CA SER A 51 13.36 -15.95 0.12
C SER A 51 13.26 -15.01 -1.09
N THR A 52 12.06 -14.50 -1.35
CA THR A 52 11.76 -13.66 -2.51
C THR A 52 12.55 -12.36 -2.48
N LEU A 53 13.03 -11.90 -3.65
CA LEU A 53 13.77 -10.65 -3.85
C LEU A 53 15.12 -10.57 -3.13
N ILE A 54 15.54 -11.56 -2.35
CA ILE A 54 16.82 -11.56 -1.63
C ILE A 54 18.01 -11.41 -2.60
N ASN A 55 17.90 -12.00 -3.79
CA ASN A 55 18.91 -11.91 -4.84
C ASN A 55 18.64 -10.79 -5.87
N GLU A 56 17.44 -10.22 -5.89
CA GLU A 56 17.06 -9.13 -6.81
C GLU A 56 17.38 -7.75 -6.20
N TRP A 57 17.29 -7.62 -4.88
CA TRP A 57 17.45 -6.37 -4.14
C TRP A 57 18.77 -6.38 -3.35
N VAL A 58 19.89 -6.45 -4.09
CA VAL A 58 21.24 -6.63 -3.54
C VAL A 58 22.15 -5.42 -3.72
N GLU A 59 21.92 -4.60 -4.76
CA GLU A 59 22.83 -3.52 -5.12
C GLU A 59 22.75 -2.30 -4.17
N GLU A 60 23.79 -1.45 -4.20
CA GLU A 60 23.78 -0.19 -3.44
C GLU A 60 22.67 0.75 -3.92
N ASN A 61 22.46 0.83 -5.24
CA ASN A 61 21.43 1.64 -5.87
C ASN A 61 20.09 0.90 -5.92
N TYR A 62 19.14 1.28 -5.05
CA TYR A 62 17.82 0.65 -4.98
C TYR A 62 16.95 0.95 -6.20
N CYS A 63 17.27 1.98 -7.00
CA CYS A 63 16.56 2.26 -8.25
C CYS A 63 16.91 1.29 -9.40
N ALA A 64 17.91 0.41 -9.19
CA ALA A 64 18.22 -0.68 -10.10
C ALA A 64 17.50 -1.98 -9.73
N TRP A 65 16.79 -2.00 -8.59
CA TRP A 65 16.11 -3.20 -8.12
C TRP A 65 14.88 -3.51 -8.98
N ALA A 66 14.66 -4.80 -9.22
CA ALA A 66 13.51 -5.26 -9.97
C ALA A 66 12.20 -4.77 -9.32
N GLY A 67 11.38 -4.09 -10.13
CA GLY A 67 10.10 -3.53 -9.69
C GLY A 67 10.18 -2.18 -8.98
N ILE A 68 11.36 -1.57 -8.84
CA ILE A 68 11.51 -0.22 -8.27
C ILE A 68 11.86 0.77 -9.37
N PHE A 69 11.05 1.81 -9.51
CA PHE A 69 11.29 2.90 -10.44
C PHE A 69 11.44 4.19 -9.66
N CYS A 70 12.42 5.00 -10.03
CA CYS A 70 12.73 6.25 -9.34
C CYS A 70 12.62 7.45 -10.29
N ILE A 71 12.27 8.59 -9.71
CA ILE A 71 12.41 9.90 -10.32
C ILE A 71 13.58 10.65 -9.66
N ARG A 72 14.13 11.64 -10.36
CA ARG A 72 15.10 12.57 -9.76
C ARG A 72 14.44 13.91 -9.52
N ASP A 73 14.68 14.49 -8.35
CA ASP A 73 14.24 15.83 -8.04
C ASP A 73 15.21 16.90 -8.59
N LEU A 74 14.95 18.17 -8.25
CA LEU A 74 15.78 19.31 -8.66
C LEU A 74 17.20 19.28 -8.08
N ASN A 75 17.40 18.57 -6.96
CA ASN A 75 18.70 18.37 -6.33
C ASN A 75 19.43 17.13 -6.85
N ASN A 76 18.83 16.42 -7.83
CA ASN A 76 19.31 15.16 -8.38
C ASN A 76 19.25 13.97 -7.41
N ASP A 77 18.50 14.12 -6.31
CA ASP A 77 18.22 13.05 -5.36
C ASP A 77 17.18 12.10 -5.98
N ALA A 78 17.43 10.79 -5.83
CA ALA A 78 16.52 9.78 -6.31
C ALA A 78 15.39 9.55 -5.31
N HIS A 79 14.16 9.48 -5.80
CA HIS A 79 12.96 9.19 -5.02
C HIS A 79 12.16 8.08 -5.67
N VAL A 80 11.61 7.15 -4.88
CA VAL A 80 10.77 6.06 -5.38
C VAL A 80 9.47 6.62 -5.96
N LEU A 81 9.24 6.32 -7.24
CA LEU A 81 8.05 6.72 -8.00
C LEU A 81 7.05 5.57 -8.10
N ASP A 82 7.53 4.38 -8.47
CA ASP A 82 6.67 3.20 -8.65
C ASP A 82 7.25 1.99 -7.94
N ILE A 83 6.37 1.23 -7.29
CA ILE A 83 6.69 -0.06 -6.67
C ILE A 83 5.82 -1.14 -7.32
N ILE A 84 6.46 -2.10 -7.97
CA ILE A 84 5.84 -3.23 -8.65
C ILE A 84 6.27 -4.54 -7.99
N LEU A 85 5.35 -5.09 -7.20
CA LEU A 85 5.52 -6.31 -6.42
C LEU A 85 4.45 -7.36 -6.73
N THR A 86 3.81 -7.29 -7.90
CA THR A 86 2.77 -8.25 -8.32
C THR A 86 3.26 -9.70 -8.23
N SER A 87 2.50 -10.52 -7.50
CA SER A 87 2.71 -11.96 -7.32
C SER A 87 4.13 -12.34 -6.88
N LYS A 88 4.78 -11.47 -6.09
CA LYS A 88 6.12 -11.72 -5.59
C LYS A 88 6.13 -12.65 -4.38
N ARG A 89 5.15 -12.57 -3.49
CA ARG A 89 5.14 -13.34 -2.25
C ARG A 89 4.97 -14.84 -2.51
N GLU A 90 5.87 -15.64 -1.94
CA GLU A 90 5.82 -17.10 -2.03
C GLU A 90 4.49 -17.68 -1.50
N LEU A 91 3.92 -18.60 -2.27
CA LEU A 91 2.75 -19.38 -1.86
C LEU A 91 3.10 -20.24 -0.64
N GLY A 92 2.18 -20.31 0.33
CA GLY A 92 2.35 -21.13 1.54
C GLY A 92 2.88 -20.38 2.76
N LEU A 93 3.32 -19.14 2.62
CA LEU A 93 3.69 -18.28 3.76
C LEU A 93 2.47 -17.73 4.54
N GLY A 94 1.25 -18.14 4.18
CA GLY A 94 0.00 -17.73 4.85
C GLY A 94 -0.48 -16.33 4.45
N ILE A 95 -1.42 -15.78 5.23
CA ILE A 95 -1.94 -14.42 5.03
C ILE A 95 -0.89 -13.39 5.47
N TRP A 96 -0.71 -12.36 4.66
CA TRP A 96 0.22 -11.26 4.91
C TRP A 96 -0.49 -10.01 5.43
N TYR A 97 0.16 -9.33 6.36
CA TYR A 97 -0.31 -8.09 6.98
C TYR A 97 0.78 -7.00 6.89
N PRO A 98 0.96 -6.36 5.72
CA PRO A 98 1.95 -5.31 5.55
C PRO A 98 1.68 -4.09 6.44
N ASP A 99 2.73 -3.47 6.97
CA ASP A 99 2.63 -2.19 7.68
C ASP A 99 2.59 -1.03 6.69
N ALA A 100 1.42 -0.39 6.61
CA ALA A 100 1.21 0.76 5.74
C ALA A 100 2.06 1.98 6.15
N ASN A 101 2.59 2.05 7.38
CA ASN A 101 3.53 3.12 7.75
C ASN A 101 4.82 3.08 6.94
N LEU A 102 5.27 1.90 6.48
CA LEU A 102 6.47 1.78 5.65
C LEU A 102 6.31 2.56 4.35
N LEU A 103 5.10 2.54 3.78
CA LEU A 103 4.79 3.23 2.53
C LEU A 103 4.87 4.76 2.66
N THR A 104 4.72 5.30 3.88
CA THR A 104 4.74 6.75 4.12
C THR A 104 6.11 7.39 3.92
N ARG A 105 7.17 6.57 3.78
CA ARG A 105 8.53 7.01 3.44
C ARG A 105 8.67 7.39 1.97
N PHE A 106 7.84 6.80 1.10
CA PHE A 106 7.86 7.05 -0.34
C PHE A 106 7.01 8.27 -0.68
N THR A 107 7.55 9.45 -0.38
CA THR A 107 6.80 10.72 -0.50
C THR A 107 6.42 11.07 -1.94
N HIS A 108 7.13 10.53 -2.92
CA HIS A 108 6.89 10.72 -4.36
C HIS A 108 6.13 9.56 -5.01
N LEU A 109 5.72 8.54 -4.25
CA LEU A 109 5.08 7.34 -4.79
C LEU A 109 3.80 7.69 -5.55
N GLN A 110 3.76 7.31 -6.82
CA GLN A 110 2.61 7.47 -7.71
C GLN A 110 1.91 6.15 -7.99
N SER A 111 2.65 5.04 -8.10
CA SER A 111 2.05 3.75 -8.42
C SER A 111 2.49 2.66 -7.45
N LEU A 112 1.52 1.91 -6.93
CA LEU A 112 1.76 0.74 -6.09
C LEU A 112 0.99 -0.46 -6.64
N TYR A 113 1.71 -1.41 -7.24
CA TYR A 113 1.16 -2.67 -7.70
C TYR A 113 1.62 -3.79 -6.79
N ILE A 114 0.70 -4.33 -6.00
CA ILE A 114 0.98 -5.37 -5.01
C ILE A 114 -0.07 -6.49 -5.06
N SER A 115 -0.66 -6.67 -6.23
CA SER A 115 -1.61 -7.73 -6.53
C SER A 115 -1.03 -9.12 -6.30
N GLY A 116 -1.86 -10.07 -5.88
CA GLY A 116 -1.47 -11.48 -5.77
C GLY A 116 -0.46 -11.81 -4.67
N ASN A 117 -0.43 -11.07 -3.56
CA ASN A 117 0.53 -11.26 -2.46
C ASN A 117 -0.09 -11.80 -1.16
N SER A 118 -1.31 -12.33 -1.20
CA SER A 118 -2.03 -12.85 -0.02
C SER A 118 -2.24 -11.80 1.10
N ILE A 119 -2.40 -10.52 0.76
CA ILE A 119 -2.70 -9.46 1.72
C ILE A 119 -4.10 -9.67 2.30
N GLY A 120 -4.20 -9.89 3.61
CA GLY A 120 -5.49 -10.00 4.31
C GLY A 120 -6.00 -8.67 4.86
N ASN A 121 -5.09 -7.85 5.39
CA ASN A 121 -5.36 -6.54 5.96
C ASN A 121 -4.04 -5.74 6.03
N TRP A 122 -4.10 -4.46 6.36
CA TRP A 122 -2.94 -3.61 6.63
C TRP A 122 -2.75 -3.42 8.14
N ILE A 123 -1.50 -3.45 8.58
CA ILE A 123 -1.14 -2.85 9.87
C ILE A 123 -1.15 -1.32 9.67
N MET A 124 -1.81 -0.62 10.58
CA MET A 124 -1.94 0.86 10.55
C MET A 124 -2.55 1.40 9.23
N PRO A 125 -3.74 0.94 8.79
CA PRO A 125 -4.32 1.26 7.48
C PRO A 125 -4.50 2.77 7.24
N LYS A 126 -4.64 3.58 8.31
CA LYS A 126 -4.69 5.05 8.23
C LYS A 126 -3.43 5.68 7.63
N ALA A 127 -2.30 4.99 7.65
CA ALA A 127 -1.06 5.47 7.08
C ALA A 127 -1.13 5.57 5.55
N LEU A 128 -1.95 4.74 4.89
CA LEU A 128 -2.20 4.83 3.44
C LEU A 128 -2.72 6.23 3.04
N CYS A 129 -3.43 6.91 3.93
CA CYS A 129 -3.96 8.24 3.71
C CYS A 129 -2.89 9.33 3.58
N LYS A 130 -1.63 9.03 3.94
CA LYS A 130 -0.50 9.94 3.79
C LYS A 130 0.17 9.84 2.42
N LEU A 131 -0.26 8.91 1.57
CA LEU A 131 0.26 8.73 0.21
C LEU A 131 -0.41 9.75 -0.74
N LEU A 132 -0.12 11.03 -0.51
CA LEU A 132 -0.80 12.15 -1.17
C LEU A 132 -0.57 12.22 -2.68
N ASN A 133 0.49 11.58 -3.18
CA ASN A 133 0.85 11.55 -4.60
C ASN A 133 0.42 10.25 -5.29
N LEU A 134 -0.18 9.30 -4.57
CA LEU A 134 -0.55 8.00 -5.12
C LEU A 134 -1.71 8.17 -6.11
N LYS A 135 -1.47 7.74 -7.35
CA LYS A 135 -2.42 7.80 -8.47
C LYS A 135 -2.95 6.45 -8.87
N GLU A 136 -2.12 5.42 -8.77
CA GLU A 136 -2.47 4.06 -9.18
C GLU A 136 -2.22 3.08 -8.03
N LEU A 137 -3.25 2.28 -7.72
CA LEU A 137 -3.18 1.25 -6.70
C LEU A 137 -3.80 -0.04 -7.22
N ASP A 138 -2.99 -1.09 -7.28
CA ASP A 138 -3.47 -2.44 -7.60
C ASP A 138 -3.30 -3.38 -6.42
N LEU A 139 -4.45 -3.80 -5.88
CA LEU A 139 -4.55 -4.78 -4.80
C LEU A 139 -5.27 -6.05 -5.24
N SER A 140 -5.45 -6.24 -6.55
CA SER A 140 -6.19 -7.38 -7.12
C SER A 140 -5.62 -8.71 -6.65
N PHE A 141 -6.46 -9.76 -6.64
CA PHE A 141 -6.07 -11.11 -6.27
C PHE A 141 -5.45 -11.21 -4.86
N ASN A 142 -5.95 -10.41 -3.91
CA ASN A 142 -5.61 -10.52 -2.49
C ASN A 142 -6.87 -10.85 -1.65
N PRO A 143 -6.73 -11.61 -0.56
CA PRO A 143 -7.83 -11.96 0.34
C PRO A 143 -8.23 -10.81 1.29
N LEU A 144 -8.44 -9.61 0.75
CA LEU A 144 -8.69 -8.42 1.56
C LEU A 144 -9.98 -8.56 2.37
N ASN A 145 -9.90 -8.23 3.65
CA ASN A 145 -11.06 -8.14 4.54
C ASN A 145 -11.68 -6.72 4.52
N GLY A 146 -12.85 -6.56 5.15
CA GLY A 146 -13.59 -5.28 5.10
C GLY A 146 -13.00 -4.12 5.87
N ASP A 147 -12.10 -4.41 6.79
CA ASP A 147 -11.36 -3.40 7.55
C ASP A 147 -9.99 -3.10 6.94
N ALA A 148 -9.68 -3.63 5.75
CA ALA A 148 -8.44 -3.35 5.04
C ALA A 148 -8.32 -1.91 4.57
N LEU A 149 -9.42 -1.35 4.05
CA LEU A 149 -9.45 -0.02 3.44
C LEU A 149 -10.61 0.89 3.94
N PRO A 150 -11.10 0.77 5.19
CA PRO A 150 -12.30 1.46 5.69
C PRO A 150 -12.13 2.98 5.73
N HIS A 151 -10.89 3.46 5.61
CA HIS A 151 -10.56 4.86 5.67
C HIS A 151 -10.57 5.55 4.30
N PHE A 152 -10.79 4.84 3.18
CA PHE A 152 -10.89 5.50 1.87
C PHE A 152 -12.08 6.47 1.77
N GLN A 153 -13.11 6.31 2.62
CA GLN A 153 -14.20 7.28 2.73
C GLN A 153 -13.81 8.57 3.45
N VAL A 154 -12.80 8.49 4.31
CA VAL A 154 -12.39 9.56 5.25
C VAL A 154 -11.10 10.24 4.79
N CYS A 155 -10.30 9.52 4.02
CA CYS A 155 -9.00 9.95 3.57
C CYS A 155 -9.11 10.49 2.16
N SER A 156 -8.70 11.74 1.99
CA SER A 156 -8.51 12.38 0.70
C SER A 156 -7.28 11.79 -0.01
N LEU A 157 -7.33 10.50 -0.37
CA LEU A 157 -6.58 9.96 -1.51
C LEU A 157 -7.10 10.62 -2.80
N ALA A 158 -7.12 11.95 -2.80
CA ALA A 158 -7.69 12.81 -3.83
C ALA A 158 -6.88 12.69 -5.13
N SER A 159 -5.64 12.25 -5.04
CA SER A 159 -4.83 11.98 -6.21
C SER A 159 -5.07 10.60 -6.82
N LEU A 160 -5.83 9.71 -6.16
CA LEU A 160 -6.02 8.34 -6.64
C LEU A 160 -7.00 8.31 -7.82
N GLU A 161 -6.46 8.01 -9.00
CA GLU A 161 -7.17 8.02 -10.27
C GLU A 161 -7.49 6.61 -10.78
N GLN A 162 -6.70 5.61 -10.41
CA GLN A 162 -6.86 4.22 -10.85
C GLN A 162 -6.78 3.26 -9.66
N LEU A 163 -7.83 2.46 -9.49
CA LEU A 163 -7.92 1.48 -8.42
C LEU A 163 -8.35 0.11 -8.99
N HIS A 164 -7.49 -0.88 -8.77
CA HIS A 164 -7.74 -2.25 -9.18
C HIS A 164 -7.97 -3.12 -7.94
N LEU A 165 -9.16 -3.69 -7.86
CA LEU A 165 -9.62 -4.58 -6.81
C LEU A 165 -10.24 -5.84 -7.44
N SER A 166 -9.70 -6.33 -8.55
CA SER A 166 -10.22 -7.54 -9.20
C SER A 166 -9.95 -8.77 -8.32
N GLY A 167 -10.89 -9.70 -8.24
CA GLY A 167 -10.63 -11.01 -7.63
C GLY A 167 -10.29 -10.97 -6.14
N ILE A 168 -10.95 -10.11 -5.36
CA ILE A 168 -10.87 -10.10 -3.89
C ILE A 168 -11.71 -11.24 -3.32
N TYR A 169 -11.07 -12.16 -2.58
CA TYR A 169 -11.68 -13.40 -2.09
C TYR A 169 -11.69 -13.50 -0.55
N PRO A 170 -12.57 -14.29 0.07
CA PRO A 170 -13.65 -15.09 -0.53
C PRO A 170 -14.89 -14.27 -0.92
N SER A 171 -14.99 -13.00 -0.51
CA SER A 171 -16.08 -12.10 -0.90
C SER A 171 -15.62 -10.65 -0.77
N PHE A 172 -16.07 -9.80 -1.68
CA PHE A 172 -15.81 -8.37 -1.55
C PHE A 172 -16.47 -7.79 -0.28
N PRO A 173 -15.73 -7.06 0.56
CA PRO A 173 -16.32 -6.53 1.77
C PRO A 173 -17.23 -5.32 1.53
N LEU A 174 -18.47 -5.36 2.03
CA LEU A 174 -19.43 -4.24 1.91
C LEU A 174 -18.93 -2.89 2.46
N PRO A 175 -18.22 -2.82 3.61
CA PRO A 175 -17.67 -1.55 4.09
C PRO A 175 -16.66 -0.94 3.12
N LEU A 176 -15.83 -1.77 2.48
CA LEU A 176 -14.90 -1.31 1.46
C LEU A 176 -15.65 -0.74 0.25
N LEU A 177 -16.70 -1.41 -0.21
CA LEU A 177 -17.46 -0.96 -1.39
C LEU A 177 -18.08 0.42 -1.18
N ARG A 178 -18.55 0.71 0.04
CA ARG A 178 -19.03 2.06 0.42
C ARG A 178 -17.89 3.06 0.58
N ALA A 179 -16.71 2.63 1.00
CA ALA A 179 -15.57 3.53 1.15
C ALA A 179 -15.11 4.10 -0.20
N LEU A 180 -15.31 3.35 -1.30
CA LEU A 180 -15.00 3.81 -2.66
C LEU A 180 -15.80 5.05 -3.08
N CYS A 181 -16.97 5.30 -2.47
CA CYS A 181 -17.74 6.53 -2.71
C CYS A 181 -16.93 7.81 -2.42
N GLY A 182 -15.90 7.74 -1.57
CA GLY A 182 -15.06 8.88 -1.19
C GLY A 182 -14.02 9.28 -2.23
N LEU A 183 -13.74 8.42 -3.21
CA LEU A 183 -12.66 8.61 -4.18
C LEU A 183 -13.11 9.44 -5.38
N LYS A 184 -13.36 10.73 -5.16
CA LYS A 184 -14.06 11.59 -6.14
C LYS A 184 -13.32 11.83 -7.46
N ASP A 185 -11.99 11.71 -7.46
CA ASP A 185 -11.13 11.91 -8.64
C ASP A 185 -10.83 10.60 -9.40
N MET A 186 -11.53 9.51 -9.06
CA MET A 186 -11.38 8.20 -9.70
C MET A 186 -11.73 8.27 -11.20
N ARG A 187 -10.81 7.77 -12.04
CA ARG A 187 -10.96 7.67 -13.51
C ARG A 187 -11.14 6.23 -13.97
N LYS A 188 -10.45 5.27 -13.35
CA LYS A 188 -10.62 3.84 -13.64
C LYS A 188 -10.81 3.03 -12.37
N LEU A 189 -11.86 2.23 -12.34
CA LEU A 189 -12.16 1.34 -11.23
C LEU A 189 -12.42 -0.07 -11.76
N ASP A 190 -11.62 -1.03 -11.29
CA ASP A 190 -11.81 -2.44 -11.60
C ASP A 190 -12.30 -3.18 -10.35
N LEU A 191 -13.54 -3.65 -10.42
CA LEU A 191 -14.23 -4.44 -9.42
C LEU A 191 -14.61 -5.83 -9.97
N SER A 192 -13.96 -6.27 -11.05
CA SER A 192 -14.26 -7.55 -11.69
C SER A 192 -14.00 -8.75 -10.76
N ASN A 193 -14.67 -9.87 -11.01
CA ASN A 193 -14.43 -11.16 -10.35
C ASN A 193 -14.57 -11.15 -8.80
N ASN A 194 -15.49 -10.36 -8.26
CA ASN A 194 -15.63 -10.11 -6.81
C ASN A 194 -16.90 -10.72 -6.17
N ASN A 195 -17.66 -11.51 -6.93
CA ASN A 195 -18.93 -12.11 -6.51
C ASN A 195 -19.95 -11.05 -6.02
N LEU A 196 -19.89 -9.83 -6.56
CA LEU A 196 -20.82 -8.73 -6.24
C LEU A 196 -22.22 -9.04 -6.74
N THR A 197 -23.24 -8.59 -6.01
CA THR A 197 -24.66 -8.68 -6.37
C THR A 197 -25.29 -7.30 -6.47
N ASP A 198 -26.46 -7.19 -7.12
CA ASP A 198 -27.16 -5.90 -7.26
C ASP A 198 -27.38 -5.22 -5.89
N ASP A 199 -27.77 -5.98 -4.86
CA ASP A 199 -28.01 -5.48 -3.50
C ASP A 199 -26.75 -4.94 -2.79
N SER A 200 -25.56 -5.41 -3.19
CA SER A 200 -24.30 -4.94 -2.62
C SER A 200 -23.87 -3.59 -3.17
N MET A 201 -24.28 -3.24 -4.39
CA MET A 201 -23.74 -2.11 -5.14
C MET A 201 -24.27 -0.77 -4.61
N PRO A 202 -23.41 0.11 -4.06
CA PRO A 202 -23.85 1.41 -3.59
C PRO A 202 -24.07 2.35 -4.79
N HIS A 203 -25.23 3.02 -4.83
CA HIS A 203 -25.61 3.96 -5.88
C HIS A 203 -24.58 5.09 -6.10
N CYS A 204 -23.85 5.49 -5.06
CA CYS A 204 -22.78 6.48 -5.12
C CYS A 204 -21.71 6.17 -6.18
N LEU A 205 -21.43 4.90 -6.49
CA LEU A 205 -20.40 4.54 -7.48
C LEU A 205 -20.79 5.02 -8.87
N PHE A 206 -22.10 5.15 -9.12
CA PHE A 206 -22.66 5.60 -10.39
C PHE A 206 -22.95 7.10 -10.35
N ASP A 207 -23.50 7.59 -9.23
CA ASP A 207 -23.96 8.98 -9.10
C ASP A 207 -22.83 9.96 -8.77
N ASP A 208 -21.89 9.58 -7.89
CA ASP A 208 -20.92 10.51 -7.31
C ASP A 208 -19.57 10.56 -8.05
N LEU A 209 -19.16 9.46 -8.67
CA LEU A 209 -17.86 9.35 -9.35
C LEU A 209 -17.91 10.03 -10.72
N SER A 210 -17.91 11.36 -10.73
CA SER A 210 -18.19 12.17 -11.92
C SER A 210 -17.08 12.12 -12.98
N TYR A 211 -15.85 11.79 -12.59
CA TYR A 211 -14.70 11.66 -13.49
C TYR A 211 -14.42 10.22 -13.95
N LEU A 212 -15.27 9.27 -13.57
CA LEU A 212 -15.07 7.86 -13.90
C LEU A 212 -15.24 7.63 -15.41
N GLU A 213 -14.19 7.12 -16.03
CA GLU A 213 -14.10 6.85 -17.48
C GLU A 213 -14.23 5.35 -17.78
N SER A 214 -13.80 4.50 -16.84
CA SER A 214 -13.81 3.05 -16.99
C SER A 214 -14.24 2.40 -15.68
N LEU A 215 -15.25 1.55 -15.75
CA LEU A 215 -15.73 0.73 -14.64
C LEU A 215 -15.84 -0.72 -15.10
N ASP A 216 -14.96 -1.59 -14.61
CA ASP A 216 -15.04 -3.02 -14.88
C ASP A 216 -15.80 -3.73 -13.75
N LEU A 217 -16.93 -4.34 -14.10
CA LEU A 217 -17.77 -5.16 -13.21
C LEU A 217 -17.92 -6.58 -13.74
N SER A 218 -17.13 -6.99 -14.72
CA SER A 218 -17.18 -8.31 -15.33
C SER A 218 -16.92 -9.43 -14.31
N GLY A 219 -17.47 -10.63 -14.53
CA GLY A 219 -17.27 -11.75 -13.61
C GLY A 219 -17.92 -11.59 -12.22
N ASN A 220 -18.91 -10.69 -12.08
CA ASN A 220 -19.76 -10.58 -10.89
C ASN A 220 -21.17 -11.16 -11.15
N ASN A 221 -21.98 -11.30 -10.09
CA ASN A 221 -23.34 -11.84 -10.14
C ASN A 221 -24.38 -10.71 -10.20
N LEU A 222 -24.23 -9.79 -11.16
CA LEU A 222 -25.13 -8.64 -11.33
C LEU A 222 -26.20 -8.97 -12.38
N GLU A 223 -27.43 -9.21 -11.94
CA GLU A 223 -28.54 -9.62 -12.82
C GLU A 223 -29.22 -8.41 -13.50
N ASN A 224 -29.22 -7.24 -12.85
CA ASN A 224 -29.88 -6.02 -13.34
C ASN A 224 -28.91 -4.91 -13.75
N SER A 225 -27.62 -5.22 -13.90
CA SER A 225 -26.55 -4.26 -14.20
C SER A 225 -26.83 -3.37 -15.42
N HIS A 226 -27.55 -3.86 -16.44
CA HIS A 226 -27.90 -3.09 -17.63
C HIS A 226 -28.69 -1.79 -17.34
N HIS A 227 -29.48 -1.73 -16.25
CA HIS A 227 -30.18 -0.49 -15.86
C HIS A 227 -29.28 0.52 -15.16
N ILE A 228 -28.24 0.04 -14.48
CA ILE A 228 -27.34 0.84 -13.65
C ILE A 228 -26.18 1.41 -14.49
N LEU A 229 -25.76 0.70 -15.54
CA LEU A 229 -24.58 1.01 -16.36
C LEU A 229 -24.82 1.95 -17.54
N SER A 230 -26.06 2.38 -17.79
CA SER A 230 -26.47 3.12 -19.00
C SER A 230 -25.85 4.53 -19.16
N GLY A 231 -25.02 4.99 -18.21
CA GLY A 231 -24.43 6.33 -18.25
C GLY A 231 -22.90 6.42 -18.33
N LYS A 232 -22.14 5.34 -18.10
CA LYS A 232 -20.67 5.45 -17.86
C LYS A 232 -19.81 4.28 -18.37
N VAL A 233 -20.38 3.31 -19.09
CA VAL A 233 -19.66 2.10 -19.53
C VAL A 233 -19.41 2.17 -21.04
N GLY A 234 -18.16 2.41 -21.41
CA GLY A 234 -17.61 2.20 -22.75
C GLY A 234 -16.51 1.16 -22.69
#